data_AF-A0AA96NVL9-F1
#
_entry.id   AF-A0AA96NVL9-F1
#
_cell.length_a   1.000
_cell.length_b   1.000
_cell.length_c   1.000
_cell.angle_alpha   90.00
_cell.angle_beta   90.00
_cell.angle_gamma   90.00
#
_symmetry.space_group_name_H-M   'P 1'
#
loop_
_entity.id
_entity.type
_entity.pdbx_description
1 polymer ?
#
loop_
_entity_poly.entity_id
_entity_poly.type
_entity_poly.pdbx_seq_one_letter_code
_entity_poly.pdbx_strand_id
1 'polypeptide(L)'
;MSQKHLRNKKGEIVSDPLTGESRKLDFVIKGAGKNGGGRAQEVTSKTASKSSQLAKEERIRDVGGVYVRDGKSLVHVDGISEIIRLP
;
A
#
# COMPACT_ATOMS: atom_id res chain seq x y z
N MET A 1 -0.39 1.16 16.21
CA MET A 1 -0.67 1.47 14.79
C MET A 1 -1.03 0.19 14.06
N SER A 2 -2.03 0.19 13.18
CA SER A 2 -2.46 -1.02 12.44
C SER A 2 -2.07 -0.91 10.98
N GLN A 3 -1.41 -1.92 10.42
CA GLN A 3 -1.21 -2.05 8.98
C GLN A 3 -2.55 -1.96 8.22
N LYS A 4 -2.52 -1.45 6.98
CA LYS A 4 -3.73 -1.24 6.17
C LYS A 4 -3.69 -2.04 4.87
N HIS A 5 -4.79 -2.71 4.54
CA HIS A 5 -4.92 -3.39 3.26
C HIS A 5 -5.15 -2.40 2.11
N LEU A 6 -4.56 -2.70 0.96
CA LEU A 6 -4.96 -2.10 -0.30
C LEU A 6 -6.37 -2.53 -0.68
N ARG A 7 -7.15 -1.55 -1.14
CA ARG A 7 -8.57 -1.66 -1.44
C ARG A 7 -8.89 -1.00 -2.76
N ASN A 8 -10.00 -1.41 -3.35
CA ASN A 8 -10.56 -0.74 -4.52
C ASN A 8 -11.41 0.47 -4.11
N LYS A 9 -11.94 1.18 -5.11
CA LYS A 9 -12.83 2.35 -4.92
C LYS A 9 -14.14 2.06 -4.16
N LYS A 10 -14.57 0.79 -4.11
CA LYS A 10 -15.73 0.34 -3.31
C LYS A 10 -15.34 0.01 -1.87
N GLY A 11 -14.04 0.03 -1.57
CA GLY A 11 -13.49 -0.26 -0.25
C GLY A 11 -13.36 -1.75 0.03
N GLU A 12 -13.42 -2.62 -0.99
CA GLU A 12 -13.17 -4.06 -0.89
C GLU A 12 -11.65 -4.33 -0.94
N ILE A 13 -11.18 -5.35 -0.24
CA ILE A 13 -9.75 -5.72 -0.27
C ILE A 13 -9.43 -6.27 -1.65
N VAL A 14 -8.32 -5.80 -2.22
CA VAL A 14 -7.83 -6.29 -3.52
C VAL A 14 -6.69 -7.27 -3.28
N SER A 15 -6.82 -8.44 -3.89
CA SER A 15 -5.80 -9.48 -3.88
C SER A 15 -4.96 -9.41 -5.15
N ASP A 16 -3.71 -9.86 -5.03
CA ASP A 16 -2.82 -10.06 -6.16
C ASP A 16 -3.40 -11.12 -7.09
N PRO A 17 -3.64 -10.81 -8.38
CA PRO A 17 -4.21 -11.77 -9.33
C PRO A 17 -3.32 -13.00 -9.55
N LEU A 18 -2.01 -12.89 -9.30
CA LEU A 18 -1.08 -14.00 -9.49
C LEU A 18 -1.10 -15.00 -8.32
N THR A 19 -1.22 -14.50 -7.09
CA THR A 19 -1.02 -15.31 -5.87
C THR A 19 -2.29 -15.49 -5.05
N GLY A 20 -3.33 -14.66 -5.29
CA GLY A 20 -4.54 -14.60 -4.46
C GLY A 20 -4.36 -13.86 -3.13
N GLU A 21 -3.13 -13.46 -2.79
CA GLU A 21 -2.83 -12.81 -1.52
C GLU A 21 -3.07 -11.30 -1.55
N SER A 22 -3.59 -10.75 -0.45
CA SER A 22 -3.71 -9.29 -0.30
C SER A 22 -2.39 -8.63 0.15
N ARG A 23 -2.28 -7.32 -0.07
CA ARG A 23 -1.15 -6.50 0.42
C ARG A 23 -1.56 -5.62 1.59
N LYS A 24 -0.81 -5.70 2.68
CA LYS A 24 -0.86 -4.78 3.82
C LYS A 24 0.30 -3.80 3.72
N LEU A 25 0.02 -2.52 3.93
CA LEU A 25 1.00 -1.44 4.01
C LEU A 25 1.36 -1.16 5.47
N ASP A 26 2.64 -0.94 5.75
CA ASP A 26 3.15 -0.61 7.09
C ASP A 26 2.65 0.76 7.55
N PHE A 27 2.93 1.79 6.75
CA PHE A 27 2.53 3.17 7.03
C PHE A 27 1.87 3.82 5.82
N VAL A 28 0.85 4.64 6.08
CA VAL A 28 0.27 5.54 5.09
C VAL A 28 0.17 6.94 5.68
N ILE A 29 0.91 7.87 5.08
CA ILE A 29 0.93 9.28 5.47
C ILE A 29 -0.12 10.01 4.64
N LYS A 30 -1.23 10.38 5.27
CA LYS A 30 -2.31 11.15 4.64
C LYS A 30 -1.85 12.58 4.36
N GLY A 31 -2.27 13.15 3.23
CA GLY A 31 -1.88 14.49 2.80
C GLY A 31 -0.49 14.58 2.16
N ALA A 32 0.31 13.50 2.19
CA ALA A 32 1.62 13.46 1.54
C ALA A 32 1.55 13.08 0.05
N GLY A 33 0.39 12.61 -0.43
CA GLY A 33 0.11 12.36 -1.83
C GLY A 33 -0.43 13.61 -2.55
N LYS A 34 -0.51 13.51 -3.88
CA LYS A 34 -1.14 14.48 -4.77
C LYS A 34 -2.59 14.72 -4.33
N ASN A 35 -3.05 15.97 -4.43
CA ASN A 35 -4.41 16.38 -4.12
C ASN A 35 -4.89 15.96 -2.72
N GLY A 36 -4.00 15.91 -1.73
CA GLY A 36 -4.33 15.49 -0.36
C GLY A 36 -4.44 13.97 -0.17
N GLY A 37 -4.01 13.18 -1.15
CA GLY A 37 -3.92 11.72 -1.07
C GLY A 37 -2.89 11.23 -0.06
N GLY A 38 -2.76 9.91 0.06
CA GLY A 38 -1.79 9.25 0.92
C GLY A 38 -0.51 8.87 0.17
N ARG A 39 0.59 8.73 0.92
CA ARG A 39 1.80 8.02 0.47
C ARG A 39 2.10 6.87 1.40
N ALA A 40 2.52 5.74 0.83
CA ALA A 40 2.86 4.56 1.60
C ALA A 40 4.35 4.46 1.86
N GLN A 41 4.71 4.01 3.07
CA GLN A 41 6.09 3.78 3.48
C GLN A 41 6.21 2.41 4.14
N GLU A 42 7.27 1.69 3.78
CA GLU A 42 7.59 0.35 4.26
C GLU A 42 8.93 0.39 4.99
N VAL A 43 8.89 0.11 6.29
CA VAL A 43 10.09 0.20 7.14
C VAL A 43 10.73 -1.18 7.23
N THR A 44 12.03 -1.25 6.97
CA THR A 44 12.76 -2.53 6.96
C THR A 44 14.22 -2.38 7.38
N SER A 45 14.90 -3.49 7.62
CA SER A 45 16.33 -3.48 7.95
C SER A 45 17.18 -3.18 6.71
N LYS A 46 18.44 -2.80 6.90
CA LYS A 46 19.38 -2.44 5.82
C LYS A 46 19.49 -3.45 4.67
N THR A 47 19.39 -4.75 4.95
CA THR A 47 19.66 -5.81 3.97
C THR A 47 18.45 -6.64 3.58
N ALA A 48 17.30 -6.47 4.25
CA ALA A 48 16.10 -7.22 3.92
C ALA A 48 15.63 -6.91 2.50
N SER A 49 15.37 -7.97 1.72
CA SER A 49 14.79 -7.82 0.38
C SER A 49 13.30 -7.54 0.48
N LYS A 50 12.83 -6.59 -0.33
CA LYS A 50 11.42 -6.18 -0.43
C LYS A 50 10.89 -6.26 -1.87
N SER A 51 11.66 -6.83 -2.80
CA SER A 51 11.32 -6.87 -4.23
C SER A 51 10.01 -7.61 -4.51
N SER A 52 9.79 -8.76 -3.88
CA SER A 52 8.56 -9.55 -4.05
C SER A 52 7.33 -8.83 -3.52
N GLN A 53 7.47 -8.10 -2.41
CA GLN A 53 6.39 -7.30 -1.83
C GLN A 53 6.02 -6.12 -2.73
N LEU A 54 7.02 -5.43 -3.30
CA LEU A 54 6.80 -4.36 -4.27
C LEU A 54 6.13 -4.88 -5.55
N ALA A 55 6.62 -5.96 -6.13
CA ALA A 55 6.02 -6.53 -7.34
C ALA A 55 4.56 -6.98 -7.12
N LYS A 56 4.25 -7.53 -5.94
CA LYS A 56 2.88 -7.87 -5.55
C LYS A 56 2.00 -6.62 -5.47
N GLU A 57 2.52 -5.58 -4.86
CA GLU A 57 1.83 -4.32 -4.68
C GLU A 57 1.56 -3.61 -6.01
N GLU A 58 2.49 -3.66 -6.97
CA GLU A 58 2.32 -3.17 -8.33
C GLU A 58 1.15 -3.88 -9.04
N ARG A 59 1.14 -5.23 -9.04
CA ARG A 59 0.03 -6.00 -9.63
C ARG A 59 -1.32 -5.70 -8.99
N ILE A 60 -1.37 -5.53 -7.67
CA ILE A 60 -2.59 -5.16 -6.95
C ILE A 60 -3.07 -3.77 -7.38
N ARG A 61 -2.16 -2.82 -7.60
CA ARG A 61 -2.51 -1.49 -8.10
C ARG A 61 -3.04 -1.53 -9.52
N ASP A 62 -2.47 -2.36 -10.39
CA ASP A 62 -2.91 -2.51 -11.79
C ASP A 62 -4.37 -2.98 -11.89
N VAL A 63 -4.83 -3.79 -10.92
CA VAL A 63 -6.24 -4.23 -10.83
C VAL A 63 -7.10 -3.31 -9.94
N GLY A 64 -6.62 -2.11 -9.62
CA GLY A 64 -7.39 -1.05 -8.94
C GLY A 64 -7.27 -1.01 -7.42
N GLY A 65 -6.32 -1.74 -6.84
CA GLY A 65 -5.99 -1.71 -5.40
C GLY A 65 -5.17 -0.49 -5.01
N VAL A 66 -5.77 0.71 -5.05
CA VAL A 66 -5.08 2.00 -4.86
C VAL A 66 -5.59 2.80 -3.66
N TYR A 67 -6.44 2.21 -2.81
CA TYR A 67 -7.00 2.89 -1.64
C TYR A 67 -6.65 2.19 -0.34
N VAL A 68 -6.65 2.93 0.76
CA VAL A 68 -6.69 2.37 2.13
C VAL A 68 -7.87 2.92 2.90
N ARG A 69 -8.33 2.16 3.90
CA ARG A 69 -9.43 2.58 4.77
C ARG A 69 -8.92 3.40 5.96
N ASP A 70 -9.48 4.59 6.11
CA ASP A 70 -9.29 5.49 7.24
C ASP A 70 -10.65 5.81 7.88
N GLY A 71 -10.97 5.14 8.98
CA GLY A 71 -12.30 5.16 9.57
C GLY A 71 -13.37 4.63 8.58
N LYS A 72 -14.35 5.48 8.25
CA LYS A 72 -15.41 5.19 7.27
C LYS A 72 -15.04 5.61 5.85
N SER A 73 -13.91 6.30 5.67
CA SER A 73 -13.49 6.89 4.40
C SER A 73 -12.41 6.04 3.73
N LEU A 74 -12.26 6.24 2.42
CA LEU A 74 -11.16 5.70 1.63
C LEU A 74 -10.21 6.83 1.26
N VAL A 75 -8.91 6.58 1.42
CA VAL A 75 -7.84 7.48 1.04
C VAL A 75 -7.12 6.85 -0.14
N HIS A 76 -7.04 7.58 -1.26
CA HIS A 76 -6.22 7.18 -2.40
C HIS A 76 -4.74 7.19 -1.99
N VAL A 77 -3.98 6.18 -2.36
CA VAL A 77 -2.55 6.06 -2.05
C VAL A 77 -1.75 6.11 -3.34
N ASP A 78 -0.92 7.13 -3.44
CA ASP A 78 -0.18 7.44 -4.64
C ASP A 78 1.08 6.60 -4.79
N GLY A 79 1.28 6.06 -6.00
CA GLY A 79 2.50 5.35 -6.39
C GLY A 79 2.78 4.13 -5.53
N ILE A 80 3.84 3.40 -5.85
CA ILE A 80 4.28 2.27 -5.02
C ILE A 80 4.88 2.74 -3.68
N SER A 81 4.83 1.90 -2.65
CA SER A 81 5.40 2.21 -1.34
C SER A 81 6.89 2.54 -1.42
N GLU A 82 7.28 3.61 -0.73
CA GLU A 82 8.67 3.98 -0.52
C GLU A 82 9.28 3.06 0.56
N ILE A 83 10.46 2.48 0.28
CA ILE A 83 11.17 1.65 1.27
C ILE A 83 12.09 2.54 2.11
N ILE A 84 11.86 2.56 3.42
CA ILE A 84 12.72 3.20 4.40
C ILE A 84 13.55 2.13 5.10
N ARG A 85 14.87 2.24 4.98
CA ARG A 85 15.82 1.32 5.63
C ARG A 85 16.37 1.94 6.90
N LEU A 86 16.11 1.28 8.04
CA LEU A 86 16.65 1.68 9.33
C LEU A 86 17.89 0.85 9.70
N PRO A 87 18.85 1.47 10.42
CA PRO A 87 20.14 0.87 10.72
C PRO A 87 20.13 -0.31 11.67
#